data_AF-C5E386-F1
#
_entry.id   AF-C5E386-F1
#
_cell.length_a   1.000
_cell.length_b   1.000
_cell.length_c   1.000
_cell.angle_alpha   90.00
_cell.angle_beta   90.00
_cell.angle_gamma   90.00
#
_symmetry.space_group_name_H-M   'P 1'
#
loop_
_entity.id
_entity.type
_entity.pdbx_description
1 polymer ?
#
loop_
_entity_poly.entity_id
_entity_poly.type
_entity_poly.pdbx_seq_one_letter_code
_entity_poly.pdbx_strand_id
1 'polypeptide(L)'
;MSREELDPAVNLADEFKKRGYFDEAKNGILAGPIQESSTTTLEQFIKDRVTSVVAEMVNEDESLIFKNRGSTTALIEGQLLKDGYEKLNTESIQIDVLLRRVLEDPDLKAEIKAKLKGDLEANKLQQRSQ
;
A
#
# COMPACT_ATOMS: atom_id res chain seq x y z
N MET A 1 -25.96 -13.33 14.01
CA MET A 1 -24.58 -13.81 14.26
C MET A 1 -23.90 -12.74 15.09
N SER A 2 -23.59 -13.03 16.34
CA SER A 2 -22.95 -12.09 17.26
C SER A 2 -21.50 -11.87 16.82
N ARG A 3 -20.98 -10.67 17.07
CA ARG A 3 -19.62 -10.21 16.72
C ARG A 3 -18.49 -11.00 17.41
N GLU A 4 -18.84 -12.02 18.19
CA GLU A 4 -17.97 -12.75 19.12
C GLU A 4 -17.38 -14.04 18.52
N GLU A 5 -17.78 -14.44 17.31
CA GLU A 5 -17.24 -15.62 16.60
C GLU A 5 -16.23 -15.28 15.49
N LEU A 6 -15.78 -14.02 15.38
CA LEU A 6 -14.72 -13.65 14.45
C LEU A 6 -13.37 -14.15 14.99
N ASP A 7 -12.59 -14.82 14.13
CA ASP A 7 -11.23 -15.27 14.37
C ASP A 7 -10.43 -14.17 15.13
N PRO A 8 -9.80 -14.48 16.28
CA PRO A 8 -8.99 -13.53 17.04
C PRO A 8 -7.96 -12.78 16.18
N ALA A 9 -7.43 -13.41 15.12
CA ALA A 9 -6.53 -12.77 14.18
C ALA A 9 -7.22 -11.68 13.35
N VAL A 10 -8.47 -11.91 12.94
CA VAL A 10 -9.29 -10.93 12.20
C VAL A 10 -9.62 -9.74 13.11
N ASN A 11 -10.03 -10.00 14.35
CA ASN A 11 -10.30 -8.93 15.31
C ASN A 11 -9.06 -8.07 15.60
N LEU A 12 -7.89 -8.70 15.74
CA LEU A 12 -6.62 -7.98 15.92
C LEU A 12 -6.26 -7.14 14.68
N ALA A 13 -6.45 -7.67 13.48
CA ALA A 13 -6.18 -6.94 12.24
C ALA A 13 -7.11 -5.73 12.08
N ASP A 14 -8.39 -5.88 12.44
CA ASP A 14 -9.37 -4.81 12.39
C ASP A 14 -9.06 -3.71 13.41
N GLU A 15 -8.70 -4.05 14.64
CA GLU A 15 -8.28 -3.08 15.65
C GLU A 15 -7.00 -2.35 15.24
N PHE A 16 -6.02 -3.07 14.69
CA PHE A 16 -4.78 -2.49 14.16
C PHE A 16 -5.06 -1.44 13.07
N LYS A 17 -6.03 -1.71 12.19
CA LYS A 17 -6.49 -0.75 11.17
C LYS A 17 -7.23 0.43 11.80
N LYS A 18 -8.19 0.18 12.71
CA LYS A 18 -8.98 1.25 13.38
C LYS A 18 -8.11 2.24 14.13
N ARG A 19 -6.99 1.78 14.71
CA ARG A 19 -6.02 2.63 15.41
C ARG A 19 -5.11 3.43 14.49
N GLY A 20 -5.17 3.21 13.18
CA GLY A 20 -4.37 3.91 12.18
C GLY A 20 -2.96 3.34 11.99
N TYR A 21 -2.59 2.24 12.68
CA TYR A 21 -1.25 1.66 12.57
C TYR A 21 -0.95 1.11 11.17
N PHE A 22 -1.97 0.62 10.47
CA PHE A 22 -1.83 0.23 9.07
C PHE A 22 -1.46 1.42 8.18
N ASP A 23 -2.15 2.54 8.34
CA ASP A 23 -1.89 3.73 7.54
C ASP A 23 -0.55 4.37 7.90
N GLU A 24 -0.18 4.38 9.18
CA GLU A 24 1.13 4.82 9.66
C GLU A 24 2.27 3.99 9.01
N ALA A 25 2.19 2.66 9.06
CA ALA A 25 3.18 1.79 8.46
C ALA A 25 3.24 1.96 6.93
N LYS A 26 2.09 2.01 6.26
CA LYS A 26 1.99 2.25 4.82
C LYS A 26 2.63 3.59 4.43
N ASN A 27 2.33 4.66 5.18
CA ASN A 27 2.90 5.98 4.93
C ASN A 27 4.41 6.01 5.19
N GLY A 28 4.89 5.29 6.21
CA GLY A 28 6.32 5.13 6.45
C GLY A 28 7.05 4.48 5.26
N ILE A 29 6.47 3.41 4.70
CA ILE A 29 7.01 2.75 3.49
C ILE A 29 7.01 3.71 2.30
N LEU A 30 5.90 4.41 2.05
CA LEU A 30 5.75 5.30 0.91
C LEU A 30 6.63 6.55 1.00
N ALA A 31 6.86 7.07 2.21
CA ALA A 31 7.73 8.20 2.47
C ALA A 31 9.23 7.81 2.48
N GLY A 32 9.54 6.52 2.54
CA GLY A 32 10.91 6.02 2.47
C GLY A 32 11.58 6.31 1.13
N PRO A 33 12.93 6.42 1.11
CA PRO A 33 13.66 6.64 -0.12
C PRO A 33 13.58 5.39 -1.01
N ILE A 34 13.49 5.58 -2.32
CA ILE A 34 13.40 4.43 -3.25
C ILE A 34 14.71 3.62 -3.35
N GLN A 35 15.84 4.25 -3.04
CA GLN A 35 17.15 3.63 -2.93
C GLN A 35 17.90 4.35 -1.81
N GLU A 36 18.87 3.70 -1.16
CA GLU A 36 19.56 4.23 0.04
C GLU A 36 20.21 5.62 -0.14
N SER A 37 20.51 6.01 -1.39
CA SER A 37 21.09 7.33 -1.74
C SER A 37 20.13 8.27 -2.46
N SER A 38 18.85 7.93 -2.55
CA SER A 38 17.85 8.72 -3.28
C SER A 38 17.19 9.76 -2.38
N THR A 39 17.08 11.00 -2.87
CA THR A 39 16.22 12.03 -2.26
C THR A 39 14.75 11.85 -2.63
N THR A 40 14.47 11.04 -3.66
CA THR A 40 13.12 10.75 -4.13
C THR A 40 12.50 9.64 -3.28
N THR A 41 11.30 9.89 -2.78
CA THR A 41 10.51 8.91 -2.04
C THR A 41 9.90 7.88 -2.98
N LEU A 42 9.55 6.71 -2.44
CA LEU A 42 8.82 5.69 -3.19
C LEU A 42 7.49 6.24 -3.74
N GLU A 43 6.76 7.02 -2.94
CA GLU A 43 5.53 7.66 -3.37
C GLU A 43 5.73 8.58 -4.58
N GLN A 44 6.74 9.45 -4.53
CA GLN A 44 7.01 10.39 -5.62
C GLN A 44 7.38 9.63 -6.90
N PHE A 45 8.23 8.61 -6.78
CA PHE A 45 8.60 7.78 -7.91
C PHE A 45 7.39 7.09 -8.55
N ILE A 46 6.49 6.49 -7.75
CA ILE A 46 5.28 5.86 -8.27
C ILE A 46 4.40 6.87 -9.00
N LYS A 47 4.21 8.08 -8.45
CA LYS A 47 3.44 9.16 -9.09
C LYS A 47 4.05 9.57 -10.42
N ASP A 48 5.37 9.74 -10.48
CA ASP A 48 6.09 10.11 -11.70
C ASP A 48 5.94 9.01 -12.76
N ARG A 49 6.08 7.74 -12.37
CA ARG A 49 5.88 6.59 -13.28
C ARG A 49 4.46 6.49 -13.79
N VAL A 50 3.44 6.64 -12.92
CA VAL A 50 2.04 6.67 -13.35
C VAL A 50 1.82 7.78 -14.36
N THR A 51 2.38 8.97 -14.12
CA THR A 51 2.27 10.12 -15.03
C THR A 51 2.90 9.81 -16.39
N SER A 52 4.11 9.23 -16.42
CA SER A 52 4.77 8.81 -17.66
C SER A 52 3.96 7.77 -18.42
N VAL A 53 3.49 6.71 -17.75
CA VAL A 53 2.71 5.64 -18.41
C VAL A 53 1.39 6.16 -18.95
N VAL A 54 0.70 7.04 -18.21
CA VAL A 54 -0.52 7.71 -18.70
C VAL A 54 -0.22 8.52 -19.96
N ALA A 55 0.87 9.29 -19.97
CA ALA A 55 1.25 10.08 -21.13
C ALA A 55 1.60 9.19 -22.34
N GLU A 56 2.30 8.08 -22.14
CA GLU A 56 2.60 7.09 -23.18
C GLU A 56 1.30 6.49 -23.73
N MET A 57 0.39 6.03 -22.87
CA MET A 57 -0.91 5.47 -23.30
C MET A 57 -1.75 6.49 -24.08
N VAL A 58 -1.71 7.76 -23.69
CA VAL A 58 -2.40 8.85 -24.39
C VAL A 58 -1.77 9.16 -25.75
N ASN A 59 -0.44 9.10 -25.85
CA ASN A 59 0.24 9.25 -27.14
C ASN A 59 -0.04 8.07 -28.08
N GLU A 60 -0.23 6.86 -27.55
CA GLU A 60 -0.63 5.69 -28.32
C GLU A 60 -2.10 5.73 -28.75
N ASP A 61 -2.99 6.26 -27.91
CA ASP A 61 -4.42 6.44 -28.19
C ASP A 61 -4.90 7.82 -27.72
N GLU A 62 -4.84 8.80 -28.62
CA GLU A 62 -5.31 10.17 -28.36
C GLU A 62 -6.82 10.21 -28.04
N SER A 63 -7.60 9.18 -28.40
CA SER A 63 -9.03 9.10 -28.07
C SER A 63 -9.29 9.07 -26.56
N LEU A 64 -8.28 8.70 -25.76
CA LEU A 64 -8.33 8.72 -24.30
C LEU A 64 -8.50 10.14 -23.73
N ILE A 65 -8.02 11.18 -24.44
CA ILE A 65 -8.18 12.59 -24.05
C ILE A 65 -9.63 13.04 -24.23
N PHE A 66 -10.30 12.52 -25.27
CA PHE A 66 -11.64 12.97 -25.68
C PHE A 66 -12.78 12.23 -24.98
N LYS A 67 -12.49 11.15 -24.25
CA LYS A 67 -13.46 10.42 -23.43
C LYS A 67 -13.67 11.11 -22.07
N ASN A 68 -14.80 10.81 -21.42
CA ASN A 68 -15.08 11.31 -20.07
C ASN A 68 -13.94 10.94 -19.12
N ARG A 69 -13.40 11.93 -18.40
CA ARG A 69 -12.24 11.77 -17.50
C ARG A 69 -12.35 10.55 -16.58
N GLY A 70 -13.52 10.32 -15.99
CA GLY A 70 -13.75 9.15 -15.12
C GLY A 70 -13.66 7.81 -15.85
N SER A 71 -14.15 7.72 -17.09
CA SER A 71 -14.05 6.50 -17.90
C SER A 71 -12.61 6.24 -18.34
N THR A 72 -11.86 7.29 -18.69
CA THR A 72 -10.43 7.17 -19.04
C THR A 72 -9.60 6.73 -17.83
N THR A 73 -9.83 7.30 -16.64
CA THR A 73 -9.18 6.86 -15.40
C THR A 73 -9.43 5.38 -15.13
N ALA A 74 -10.69 4.94 -15.18
CA ALA A 74 -11.04 3.53 -14.95
C ALA A 74 -10.40 2.57 -15.98
N LEU A 75 -10.28 2.99 -17.24
CA LEU A 75 -9.61 2.21 -18.29
C LEU A 75 -8.12 2.07 -18.02
N ILE A 76 -7.45 3.16 -17.67
CA ILE A 76 -6.02 3.17 -17.36
C ILE A 76 -5.73 2.35 -16.11
N GLU A 77 -6.48 2.55 -15.03
CA GLU A 77 -6.37 1.76 -13.81
C GLU A 77 -6.60 0.27 -14.08
N GLY A 78 -7.62 -0.06 -14.88
CA GLY A 78 -7.91 -1.43 -15.28
C GLY A 78 -6.77 -2.06 -16.08
N GLN A 79 -6.11 -1.30 -16.96
CA GLN A 79 -4.96 -1.78 -17.73
C GLN A 79 -3.74 -2.00 -16.83
N LEU A 80 -3.42 -1.04 -15.95
CA LEU A 80 -2.32 -1.17 -14.99
C LEU A 80 -2.53 -2.36 -14.06
N LEU A 81 -3.76 -2.57 -13.58
CA LEU A 81 -4.09 -3.68 -12.69
C LEU A 81 -3.98 -5.05 -13.38
N LYS A 82 -4.42 -5.17 -14.64
CA LYS A 82 -4.33 -6.42 -15.42
C LYS A 82 -2.89 -6.87 -15.62
N ASP A 83 -1.99 -5.92 -15.83
CA ASP A 83 -0.57 -6.18 -16.03
C ASP A 83 0.19 -6.23 -14.68
N GLY A 84 -0.51 -6.38 -13.54
CA GLY A 84 0.11 -6.50 -12.22
C GLY A 84 0.96 -5.28 -11.81
N TYR A 85 0.68 -4.11 -12.39
CA TYR A 85 1.48 -2.89 -12.28
C TYR A 85 2.90 -2.96 -12.88
N GLU A 86 3.22 -3.97 -13.69
CA GLU A 86 4.54 -4.12 -14.30
C GLU A 86 4.98 -2.91 -15.13
N LYS A 87 4.03 -2.20 -15.77
CA LYS A 87 4.32 -0.96 -16.53
C LYS A 87 4.94 0.17 -15.69
N LEU A 88 4.75 0.13 -14.37
CA LEU A 88 5.34 1.12 -13.47
C LEU A 88 6.84 0.86 -13.22
N ASN A 89 7.33 -0.35 -13.47
CA ASN A 89 8.73 -0.70 -13.31
C ASN A 89 9.62 0.02 -14.34
N THR A 90 10.91 0.08 -14.04
CA THR A 90 11.97 0.52 -14.97
C THR A 90 13.03 -0.58 -15.09
N GLU A 91 13.97 -0.42 -16.01
CA GLU A 91 15.10 -1.35 -16.16
C GLU A 91 15.87 -1.59 -14.85
N SER A 92 15.97 -0.55 -14.00
CA SER A 92 16.73 -0.57 -12.76
C SER A 92 15.88 -0.74 -11.50
N ILE A 93 14.55 -0.55 -11.57
CA ILE A 93 13.67 -0.53 -10.40
C ILE A 93 12.43 -1.37 -10.67
N GLN A 94 12.28 -2.44 -9.89
CA GLN A 94 11.10 -3.29 -9.86
C GLN A 94 10.34 -3.00 -8.57
N ILE A 95 9.21 -2.30 -8.66
CA ILE A 95 8.46 -1.77 -7.50
C ILE A 95 7.93 -2.91 -6.64
N ASP A 96 7.45 -3.99 -7.25
CA ASP A 96 6.92 -5.14 -6.51
C ASP A 96 8.02 -5.85 -5.69
N VAL A 97 9.22 -5.99 -6.26
CA VAL A 97 10.38 -6.56 -5.57
C VAL A 97 10.81 -5.67 -4.41
N LEU A 98 10.82 -4.35 -4.63
CA LEU A 98 11.13 -3.38 -3.59
C LEU A 98 10.13 -3.44 -2.44
N LEU A 99 8.83 -3.40 -2.74
CA LEU A 99 7.78 -3.51 -1.73
C LEU A 99 7.85 -4.83 -0.97
N ARG A 100 8.09 -5.96 -1.65
CA ARG A 100 8.29 -7.26 -0.99
C ARG A 100 9.47 -7.22 -0.03
N ARG A 101 10.62 -6.67 -0.44
CA ARG A 101 11.80 -6.54 0.43
C ARG A 101 11.48 -5.76 1.69
N VAL A 102 10.77 -4.64 1.56
CA VAL A 102 10.36 -3.81 2.72
C VAL A 102 9.36 -4.56 3.60
N LEU A 103 8.37 -5.24 3.02
CA LEU A 103 7.41 -6.04 3.78
C LEU A 103 8.04 -7.28 4.43
N GLU A 104 9.18 -7.74 3.90
CA GLU A 104 9.93 -8.85 4.46
C GLU A 104 10.89 -8.46 5.57
N ASP A 105 11.16 -7.16 5.72
CA ASP A 105 12.05 -6.58 6.72
C ASP A 105 11.71 -7.06 8.15
N PRO A 106 12.64 -7.72 8.84
CA PRO A 106 12.46 -8.17 10.22
C PRO A 106 12.10 -7.03 11.18
N ASP A 107 12.63 -5.82 10.97
CA ASP A 107 12.42 -4.70 11.88
C ASP A 107 10.99 -4.17 11.77
N LEU A 108 10.50 -3.96 10.54
CA LEU A 108 9.09 -3.62 10.29
C LEU A 108 8.15 -4.69 10.88
N LYS A 109 8.46 -5.99 10.66
CA LYS A 109 7.67 -7.08 11.24
C LYS A 109 7.67 -7.08 12.76
N ALA A 110 8.81 -6.76 13.38
CA ALA A 110 8.94 -6.67 14.83
C ALA A 110 8.10 -5.51 15.38
N GLU A 111 8.13 -4.35 14.72
CA GLU A 111 7.32 -3.19 15.08
C GLU A 111 5.82 -3.50 15.01
N ILE A 112 5.35 -4.08 13.89
CA ILE A 112 3.94 -4.49 13.72
C ILE A 112 3.53 -5.47 14.83
N LYS A 113 4.38 -6.47 15.12
CA LYS A 113 4.13 -7.43 16.21
C LYS A 113 4.06 -6.75 17.58
N ALA A 114 4.90 -5.75 17.83
CA ALA A 114 4.90 -5.03 19.10
C ALA A 114 3.59 -4.25 19.28
N LYS A 115 3.14 -3.52 18.24
CA LYS A 115 1.84 -2.81 18.24
C LYS A 115 0.66 -3.78 18.45
N LEU A 116 0.61 -4.89 17.71
CA LEU A 116 -0.42 -5.92 17.86
C LEU A 116 -0.45 -6.55 19.27
N LYS A 117 0.72 -6.85 19.85
CA LYS A 117 0.81 -7.36 21.23
C LYS A 117 0.32 -6.33 22.24
N GLY A 118 0.70 -5.07 22.08
CA GLY A 118 0.23 -3.97 22.93
C GLY A 118 -1.29 -3.87 22.93
N ASP A 119 -1.91 -3.95 21.76
CA ASP A 119 -3.38 -3.90 21.61
C ASP A 119 -4.07 -5.12 22.21
N LEU A 120 -3.50 -6.31 22.01
CA LEU A 120 -4.03 -7.55 22.60
C LEU A 120 -4.06 -7.47 24.12
N GLU A 121 -2.98 -7.00 24.74
CA GLU A 121 -2.91 -6.87 26.20
C GLU A 121 -3.83 -5.77 26.72
N ALA A 122 -3.92 -4.62 26.03
CA ALA A 122 -4.85 -3.55 26.38
C ALA A 122 -6.32 -4.02 26.35
N ASN A 123 -6.70 -4.81 25.34
CA ASN A 123 -8.06 -5.35 25.23
C ASN A 123 -8.37 -6.37 26.35
N LYS A 124 -7.41 -7.23 26.73
CA LYS A 124 -7.58 -8.16 27.86
C LYS A 124 -7.78 -7.44 29.19
N LEU A 125 -7.09 -6.31 29.40
CA LEU A 125 -7.23 -5.49 30.61
C LEU A 125 -8.62 -4.84 30.72
N GLN A 126 -9.19 -4.38 29.61
CA GLN A 126 -10.54 -3.79 29.57
C GLN A 126 -11.63 -4.83 29.85
N GLN A 127 -11.49 -6.06 29.34
CA GLN A 127 -12.44 -7.15 29.59
C GLN A 127 -12.41 -7.69 31.03
N ARG A 128 -11.30 -7.51 31.76
CA ARG A 128 -11.18 -7.90 33.19
C ARG A 128 -11.71 -6.84 34.16
N SER A 129 -11.98 -5.63 33.68
CA SER A 129 -12.43 -4.49 34.48
C SER A 129 -13.94 -4.22 34.33
N GLN A 130 -14.63 -5.06 33.56
CA GLN A 130 -16.09 -5.14 33.43
C GLN A 130 -16.60 -6.42 34.10
#